data_AF-A0A3B8Z4L9-F1
#
_entry.id   AF-A0A3B8Z4L9-F1
#
_cell.length_a   1.000
_cell.length_b   1.000
_cell.length_c   1.000
_cell.angle_alpha   90.00
_cell.angle_beta   90.00
_cell.angle_gamma   90.00
#
_symmetry.space_group_name_H-M   'P 1'
#
loop_
_entity.id
_entity.type
_entity.pdbx_description
1 polymer ?
#
loop_
_entity_poly.entity_id
_entity_poly.type
_entity_poly.pdbx_seq_one_letter_code
_entity_poly.pdbx_strand_id
1 'polypeptide(L)'
;MISANVLRMSRWSRGLLGGVFAAFAFASACAPVLHEPAPRLIPPGQESRWLLRCEKVRSVRHDHRIPGKTSHWLWARDEQGLPVAVTGTLQDGFLVVARNTPRKDPSVRNVGFNDLREICQKTIRQSKRGAFHSLGHVRAARRREGINVPLLAPRPRTGQEPVTRVVVFGDSLSDSGKLKNRLRIFPGRPYWIGRFSNGPNWADYLERILDVPVQNHAYGGASVHPTSLMSGENMITKMAEEGQFFVSGSLGLQIEDYTERFLESGTIDHPDKTIFLFWGGANDYLAKIPFDGTIQTLLDRPMATGGYQTIARRVIQSMEEQILHLYEAGARRFIVLNLPDLGATPIVLQNNTYTGEKPDPSPAEKKIALASRLSQLSEFHNQELAAALGDLRAKLPEAEILSPDTAALFASILDSNFTLDESGTPFDLGFDITSQRVDVESDTGSIQLQDRCFTGGYLGSPRPEDICANADRVLFWDTIHPTTFAHCWQAYFIARELQDAGWWSGLTAPEAHKARCLEFQAREYAPDP
;
A
#
# COMPACT_ATOMS: atom_id res chain seq x y z
N MET A 1 40.48 11.41 36.30
CA MET A 1 40.10 12.67 37.00
C MET A 1 39.18 13.44 36.07
N ILE A 2 37.88 13.14 36.10
CA ILE A 2 36.79 13.98 36.66
C ILE A 2 36.75 15.39 36.06
N SER A 3 35.72 15.66 35.27
CA SER A 3 34.80 16.77 35.53
C SER A 3 33.44 16.48 34.93
N ALA A 4 32.47 16.30 35.81
CA ALA A 4 31.06 16.12 35.55
C ALA A 4 30.38 17.49 35.51
N ASN A 5 29.44 17.69 34.59
CA ASN A 5 28.39 18.69 34.75
C ASN A 5 27.04 18.01 34.63
N VAL A 6 26.32 18.05 35.75
CA VAL A 6 25.01 17.47 36.00
C VAL A 6 23.93 18.47 35.58
N LEU A 7 23.11 18.12 34.59
CA LEU A 7 21.85 18.80 34.33
C LEU A 7 20.74 18.11 35.14
N ARG A 8 20.29 18.82 36.18
CA ARG A 8 19.21 18.46 37.11
C ARG A 8 17.85 18.55 36.38
N MET A 9 17.19 17.43 36.14
CA MET A 9 15.74 17.43 35.82
C MET A 9 14.91 17.45 37.11
N SER A 10 13.90 18.32 37.14
CA SER A 10 13.00 18.57 38.25
C SER A 10 11.96 17.46 38.44
N ARG A 11 11.43 17.39 39.66
CA ARG A 11 10.83 16.22 40.33
C ARG A 11 9.33 16.03 40.06
N TRP A 12 8.83 16.44 38.90
CA TRP A 12 7.38 16.46 38.58
C TRP A 12 7.04 15.67 37.30
N SER A 13 7.25 14.35 37.31
CA SER A 13 6.66 13.44 36.31
C SER A 13 6.73 11.96 36.71
N ARG A 14 6.72 11.66 38.02
CA ARG A 14 6.55 10.27 38.51
C ARG A 14 5.08 10.02 38.82
N GLY A 15 4.33 9.64 37.79
CA GLY A 15 2.95 9.21 37.96
C GLY A 15 2.21 9.07 36.65
N LEU A 16 2.65 8.16 35.76
CA LEU A 16 1.83 7.63 34.65
C LEU A 16 2.46 6.43 33.88
N LEU A 17 3.64 5.93 34.27
CA LEU A 17 4.35 4.85 33.53
C LEU A 17 4.40 3.49 34.25
N GLY A 18 3.67 3.30 35.35
CA GLY A 18 3.82 2.12 36.22
C GLY A 18 2.97 0.88 35.90
N GLY A 19 2.38 0.74 34.71
CA GLY A 19 1.29 -0.23 34.49
C GLY A 19 1.48 -1.36 33.47
N VAL A 20 2.56 -1.40 32.66
CA VAL A 20 2.63 -2.35 31.52
C VAL A 20 3.92 -3.19 31.49
N PHE A 21 4.94 -2.91 32.30
CA PHE A 21 6.20 -3.65 32.24
C PHE A 21 6.30 -4.71 33.35
N ALA A 22 5.70 -5.88 33.14
CA ALA A 22 6.07 -7.10 33.84
C ALA A 22 5.53 -8.35 33.13
N ALA A 23 6.31 -8.93 32.22
CA ALA A 23 6.63 -10.36 32.15
C ALA A 23 7.19 -10.71 30.77
N PHE A 24 8.36 -11.37 30.78
CA PHE A 24 9.01 -12.20 29.75
C PHE A 24 10.47 -11.78 29.54
N ALA A 25 11.33 -12.32 30.40
CA ALA A 25 12.76 -12.42 30.16
C ALA A 25 13.12 -13.91 30.13
N PHE A 26 14.06 -14.24 29.22
CA PHE A 26 14.68 -15.54 28.94
C PHE A 26 13.96 -16.47 27.94
N ALA A 27 14.19 -16.21 26.65
CA ALA A 27 14.42 -17.25 25.65
C ALA A 27 15.35 -16.72 24.55
N SER A 28 16.34 -17.53 24.18
CA SER A 28 17.32 -17.33 23.13
C SER A 28 16.70 -17.08 21.74
N ALA A 29 17.28 -16.13 21.01
CA ALA A 29 17.36 -15.99 19.55
C ALA A 29 16.29 -16.70 18.69
N CYS A 30 15.07 -16.15 18.67
CA CYS A 30 14.19 -16.09 17.50
C CYS A 30 13.14 -15.03 17.84
N ALA A 31 13.23 -13.84 17.22
CA ALA A 31 12.10 -12.92 17.30
C ALA A 31 10.89 -13.60 16.66
N PRO A 32 9.72 -13.69 17.33
CA PRO A 32 8.58 -14.40 16.76
C PRO A 32 8.15 -13.71 15.47
N VAL A 33 8.06 -14.48 14.38
CA VAL A 33 7.50 -14.03 13.11
C VAL A 33 6.02 -13.71 13.34
N LEU A 34 5.62 -12.46 13.05
CA LEU A 34 4.26 -11.99 13.27
C LEU A 34 3.38 -12.25 12.04
N HIS A 35 2.80 -13.45 12.00
CA HIS A 35 1.84 -13.86 10.98
C HIS A 35 0.59 -12.98 10.92
N GLU A 36 0.02 -12.86 9.73
CA GLU A 36 -1.24 -12.22 9.47
C GLU A 36 -2.42 -12.99 10.14
N PRO A 37 -3.37 -12.27 10.78
CA PRO A 37 -4.64 -12.88 11.16
C PRO A 37 -5.41 -13.38 9.92
N ALA A 38 -5.72 -14.68 9.89
CA ALA A 38 -6.43 -15.33 8.79
C ALA A 38 -7.81 -15.85 9.25
N PRO A 39 -8.84 -15.81 8.40
CA PRO A 39 -10.17 -16.29 8.76
C PRO A 39 -10.12 -17.78 9.09
N ARG A 40 -10.93 -18.23 10.07
CA ARG A 40 -11.02 -19.66 10.37
C ARG A 40 -11.55 -20.42 9.15
N LEU A 41 -10.77 -21.35 8.61
CA LEU A 41 -11.23 -22.27 7.57
C LEU A 41 -12.28 -23.22 8.17
N ILE A 42 -13.38 -23.43 7.44
CA ILE A 42 -14.47 -24.30 7.88
C ILE A 42 -14.62 -25.41 6.83
N PRO A 43 -14.84 -26.67 7.24
CA PRO A 43 -14.98 -27.77 6.30
C PRO A 43 -16.05 -27.49 5.22
N PRO A 44 -15.81 -27.93 3.96
CA PRO A 44 -16.77 -27.78 2.87
C PRO A 44 -18.17 -28.28 3.24
N GLY A 45 -19.20 -27.52 2.89
CA GLY A 45 -20.61 -27.85 3.19
C GLY A 45 -21.14 -27.35 4.52
N GLN A 46 -20.33 -26.70 5.36
CA GLN A 46 -20.82 -25.96 6.53
C GLN A 46 -20.89 -24.46 6.23
N GLU A 47 -22.11 -23.93 6.07
CA GLU A 47 -22.31 -22.49 5.97
C GLU A 47 -21.92 -21.80 7.28
N SER A 48 -21.09 -20.76 7.18
CA SER A 48 -20.86 -19.86 8.32
C SER A 48 -21.65 -18.57 8.14
N ARG A 49 -22.27 -18.13 9.23
CA ARG A 49 -23.00 -16.86 9.25
C ARG A 49 -21.99 -15.71 9.33
N TRP A 50 -21.84 -14.98 8.23
CA TRP A 50 -21.08 -13.74 8.19
C TRP A 50 -21.98 -12.55 8.48
N LEU A 51 -21.38 -11.46 8.91
CA LEU A 51 -22.05 -10.17 9.05
C LEU A 51 -21.38 -9.14 8.15
N LEU A 52 -22.18 -8.24 7.60
CA LEU A 52 -21.69 -7.15 6.76
C LEU A 52 -21.00 -6.08 7.64
N ARG A 53 -19.82 -5.65 7.21
CA ARG A 53 -18.98 -4.66 7.90
C ARG A 53 -18.64 -3.51 6.96
N CYS A 54 -18.86 -2.30 7.44
CA CYS A 54 -18.73 -1.06 6.68
C CYS A 54 -17.57 -0.23 7.23
N GLU A 55 -16.56 0.04 6.42
CA GLU A 55 -15.50 0.97 6.76
C GLU A 55 -16.02 2.41 6.62
N LYS A 56 -15.97 3.16 7.71
CA LYS A 56 -16.26 4.60 7.71
C LYS A 56 -14.95 5.37 7.64
N VAL A 57 -14.88 6.25 6.66
CA VAL A 57 -13.75 7.13 6.41
C VAL A 57 -14.16 8.53 6.82
N ARG A 58 -13.27 9.31 7.43
CA ARG A 58 -13.50 10.73 7.71
C ARG A 58 -12.45 11.54 6.98
N SER A 59 -12.85 12.65 6.36
CA SER A 59 -11.94 13.54 5.63
C SER A 59 -10.75 13.96 6.50
N VAL A 60 -9.60 14.05 5.84
CA VAL A 60 -8.29 14.34 6.43
C VAL A 60 -8.22 15.73 7.06
N ARG A 61 -8.98 16.71 6.55
CA ARG A 61 -9.02 18.09 7.11
C ARG A 61 -9.81 18.21 8.42
N HIS A 62 -10.74 17.29 8.69
CA HIS A 62 -11.85 17.57 9.61
C HIS A 62 -11.59 17.24 11.08
N ASP A 63 -10.37 16.84 11.48
CA ASP A 63 -10.10 16.58 12.90
C ASP A 63 -8.60 16.60 13.30
N HIS A 64 -8.17 17.71 13.91
CA HIS A 64 -6.88 17.84 14.62
C HIS A 64 -6.84 17.05 15.93
N ARG A 65 -7.96 16.45 16.38
CA ARG A 65 -7.99 15.62 17.59
C ARG A 65 -7.82 14.16 17.22
N ILE A 66 -6.88 13.50 17.89
CA ILE A 66 -6.64 12.06 17.84
C ILE A 66 -7.99 11.33 17.95
N PRO A 67 -8.44 10.54 16.95
CA PRO A 67 -9.55 9.63 17.16
C PRO A 67 -9.04 8.54 18.10
N GLY A 68 -9.24 8.73 19.40
CA GLY A 68 -8.95 7.69 20.37
C GLY A 68 -9.78 6.44 20.05
N LYS A 69 -9.15 5.26 20.07
CA LYS A 69 -9.71 3.88 20.17
C LYS A 69 -10.97 3.49 19.36
N THR A 70 -11.60 4.35 18.56
CA THR A 70 -12.84 4.04 17.85
C THR A 70 -12.52 3.34 16.53
N SER A 71 -12.99 2.11 16.39
CA SER A 71 -12.94 1.34 15.15
C SER A 71 -13.49 2.14 13.97
N HIS A 72 -12.71 2.19 12.88
CA HIS A 72 -13.16 2.69 11.57
C HIS A 72 -14.17 1.75 10.90
N TRP A 73 -14.50 0.61 11.53
CA TRP A 73 -15.47 -0.34 11.04
C TRP A 73 -16.74 -0.35 11.88
N LEU A 74 -17.89 -0.31 11.21
CA LEU A 74 -19.22 -0.50 11.76
C LEU A 74 -19.80 -1.84 11.32
N TRP A 75 -20.61 -2.47 12.17
CA TRP A 75 -21.51 -3.52 11.73
C TRP A 75 -22.68 -2.87 10.98
N ALA A 76 -22.96 -3.33 9.77
CA ALA A 76 -24.10 -2.89 8.99
C ALA A 76 -25.41 -3.16 9.75
N ARG A 77 -26.38 -2.25 9.61
CA ARG A 77 -27.70 -2.41 10.22
C ARG A 77 -28.80 -2.34 9.17
N ASP A 78 -29.81 -3.20 9.32
CA ASP A 78 -31.05 -3.14 8.55
C ASP A 78 -31.97 -2.03 9.06
N GLU A 79 -33.18 -1.94 8.51
CA GLU A 79 -34.15 -0.90 8.86
C GLU A 79 -34.67 -1.02 10.30
N GLN A 80 -34.61 -2.21 10.88
CA GLN A 80 -34.98 -2.50 12.26
C GLN A 80 -33.78 -2.32 13.22
N GLY A 81 -32.62 -1.93 12.70
CA GLY A 81 -31.40 -1.71 13.47
C GLY A 81 -30.64 -3.00 13.81
N LEU A 82 -31.00 -4.16 13.26
CA LEU A 82 -30.34 -5.43 13.50
C LEU A 82 -29.13 -5.62 12.58
N PRO A 83 -28.09 -6.38 13.02
CA PRO A 83 -26.92 -6.65 12.19
C PRO A 83 -27.27 -7.42 10.91
N VAL A 84 -26.85 -6.88 9.76
CA VAL A 84 -27.08 -7.53 8.46
C VAL A 84 -26.21 -8.76 8.32
N ALA A 85 -26.84 -9.92 8.10
CA ALA A 85 -26.16 -11.18 7.85
C ALA A 85 -25.95 -11.39 6.36
N VAL A 86 -24.79 -11.97 6.01
CA VAL A 86 -24.45 -12.40 4.65
C VAL A 86 -24.15 -13.89 4.73
N THR A 87 -24.80 -14.69 3.90
CA THR A 87 -24.52 -16.12 3.78
C THR A 87 -23.67 -16.38 2.55
N GLY A 88 -22.72 -17.29 2.68
CA GLY A 88 -21.76 -17.59 1.64
C GLY A 88 -20.74 -18.61 2.08
N THR A 89 -19.94 -19.06 1.14
CA THR A 89 -18.80 -19.94 1.36
C THR A 89 -17.52 -19.12 1.26
N LEU A 90 -16.59 -19.36 2.18
CA LEU A 90 -15.25 -18.82 2.03
C LEU A 90 -14.58 -19.59 0.87
N GLN A 91 -13.77 -18.92 0.06
CA GLN A 91 -12.97 -19.48 -1.01
C GLN A 91 -11.69 -18.65 -1.10
N ASP A 92 -10.55 -19.24 -0.76
CA ASP A 92 -9.22 -18.60 -0.82
C ASP A 92 -9.15 -17.21 -0.14
N GLY A 93 -9.93 -17.01 0.92
CA GLY A 93 -10.03 -15.72 1.63
C GLY A 93 -11.14 -14.77 1.15
N PHE A 94 -11.89 -15.11 0.10
CA PHE A 94 -13.05 -14.37 -0.37
C PHE A 94 -14.35 -15.00 0.15
N LEU A 95 -15.31 -14.17 0.60
CA LEU A 95 -16.66 -14.67 0.87
C LEU A 95 -17.48 -14.63 -0.42
N VAL A 96 -17.74 -15.81 -1.00
CA VAL A 96 -18.65 -15.96 -2.13
C VAL A 96 -20.08 -15.93 -1.64
N VAL A 97 -20.77 -14.84 -1.96
CA VAL A 97 -22.14 -14.60 -1.48
C VAL A 97 -23.11 -15.54 -2.20
N ALA A 98 -23.91 -16.28 -1.42
CA ALA A 98 -24.90 -17.19 -1.97
C ALA A 98 -25.98 -16.42 -2.74
N ARG A 99 -26.38 -16.92 -3.93
CA ARG A 99 -27.43 -16.31 -4.76
C ARG A 99 -28.81 -16.29 -4.08
N ASN A 100 -29.06 -17.20 -3.14
CA ASN A 100 -30.33 -17.38 -2.45
C ASN A 100 -30.11 -17.46 -0.93
N THR A 101 -30.03 -16.32 -0.24
CA THR A 101 -30.07 -16.26 1.23
C THR A 101 -31.41 -16.81 1.74
N PRO A 102 -31.48 -17.89 2.55
CA PRO A 102 -32.77 -18.36 3.09
C PRO A 102 -33.28 -17.47 4.25
N ARG A 103 -34.29 -16.64 3.94
CA ARG A 103 -35.42 -16.08 4.73
C ARG A 103 -35.22 -15.41 6.11
N LYS A 104 -35.63 -14.12 6.16
CA LYS A 104 -36.73 -13.56 7.01
C LYS A 104 -37.19 -12.16 6.58
N ASP A 105 -36.48 -11.50 5.67
CA ASP A 105 -36.85 -10.19 5.13
C ASP A 105 -37.24 -10.31 3.63
N PRO A 106 -38.49 -10.02 3.23
CA PRO A 106 -38.94 -10.05 1.84
C PRO A 106 -38.38 -8.92 0.95
N SER A 107 -37.69 -7.92 1.51
CA SER A 107 -37.35 -6.68 0.79
C SER A 107 -36.05 -6.73 -0.02
N VAL A 108 -35.18 -7.72 0.20
CA VAL A 108 -33.88 -7.79 -0.51
C VAL A 108 -33.78 -9.09 -1.31
N ARG A 109 -34.13 -9.02 -2.59
CA ARG A 109 -33.89 -10.09 -3.57
C ARG A 109 -32.56 -9.81 -4.26
N ASN A 110 -31.74 -10.83 -4.49
CA ASN A 110 -30.49 -10.72 -5.27
C ASN A 110 -29.58 -9.59 -4.79
N VAL A 111 -29.06 -9.67 -3.56
CA VAL A 111 -28.19 -8.63 -3.00
C VAL A 111 -26.92 -8.51 -3.85
N GLY A 112 -26.94 -7.58 -4.80
CA GLY A 112 -25.77 -7.21 -5.56
C GLY A 112 -24.79 -6.46 -4.67
N PHE A 113 -23.56 -6.29 -5.14
CA PHE A 113 -22.59 -5.50 -4.39
C PHE A 113 -23.07 -4.06 -4.14
N ASN A 114 -23.83 -3.49 -5.08
CA ASN A 114 -24.42 -2.15 -4.94
C ASN A 114 -25.42 -2.05 -3.78
N ASP A 115 -26.26 -3.07 -3.55
CA ASP A 115 -27.19 -3.09 -2.44
C ASP A 115 -26.44 -3.14 -1.09
N LEU A 116 -25.37 -3.95 -1.01
CA LEU A 116 -24.51 -4.00 0.17
C LEU A 116 -23.82 -2.65 0.45
N ARG A 117 -23.40 -1.95 -0.61
CA ARG A 117 -22.84 -0.60 -0.49
C ARG A 117 -23.87 0.40 0.01
N GLU A 118 -25.10 0.37 -0.51
CA GLU A 118 -26.18 1.25 -0.07
C GLU A 118 -26.51 1.05 1.42
N ILE A 119 -26.63 -0.21 1.86
CA ILE A 119 -26.82 -0.56 3.27
C ILE A 119 -25.69 0.03 4.13
N CYS A 120 -24.45 -0.09 3.67
CA CYS A 120 -23.31 0.46 4.38
C CYS A 120 -23.31 2.00 4.42
N GLN A 121 -23.68 2.67 3.33
CA GLN A 121 -23.83 4.12 3.31
C GLN A 121 -24.92 4.59 4.28
N LYS A 122 -26.08 3.92 4.30
CA LYS A 122 -27.17 4.21 5.26
C LYS A 122 -26.70 4.01 6.70
N THR A 123 -26.02 2.90 6.97
CA THR A 123 -25.44 2.59 8.30
C THR A 123 -24.48 3.71 8.76
N ILE A 124 -23.59 4.17 7.87
CA ILE A 124 -22.63 5.22 8.19
C ILE A 124 -23.34 6.55 8.47
N ARG A 125 -24.26 6.97 7.59
CA ARG A 125 -25.04 8.22 7.75
C ARG A 125 -25.81 8.26 9.08
N GLN A 126 -26.39 7.12 9.48
CA GLN A 126 -27.14 6.99 10.73
C GLN A 126 -26.24 6.83 11.97
N SER A 127 -24.94 6.59 11.80
CA SER A 127 -24.01 6.45 12.91
C SER A 127 -23.68 7.79 13.57
N LYS A 128 -23.14 7.76 14.79
CA LYS A 128 -22.69 8.98 15.49
C LYS A 128 -21.65 9.72 14.62
N ARG A 129 -21.93 11.00 14.33
CA ARG A 129 -21.14 11.86 13.42
C ARG A 129 -21.11 11.33 11.97
N GLY A 130 -22.12 10.59 11.54
CA GLY A 130 -22.22 9.99 10.21
C GLY A 130 -22.12 10.99 9.06
N ALA A 131 -22.59 12.22 9.26
CA ALA A 131 -22.49 13.31 8.27
C ALA A 131 -21.03 13.63 7.85
N PHE A 132 -20.06 13.38 8.73
CA PHE A 132 -18.64 13.63 8.45
C PHE A 132 -17.91 12.41 7.87
N HIS A 133 -18.64 11.33 7.56
CA HIS A 133 -18.00 10.09 7.11
C HIS A 133 -18.50 9.64 5.74
N SER A 134 -17.56 9.21 4.90
CA SER A 134 -17.80 8.52 3.64
C SER A 134 -17.63 7.01 3.81
N LEU A 135 -18.14 6.25 2.84
CA LEU A 135 -17.95 4.80 2.78
C LEU A 135 -16.57 4.48 2.18
N GLY A 136 -15.77 3.72 2.93
CA GLY A 136 -14.54 3.07 2.45
C GLY A 136 -14.86 1.71 1.85
N HIS A 137 -14.34 0.66 2.47
CA HIS A 137 -14.59 -0.73 2.10
C HIS A 137 -15.89 -1.32 2.65
N VAL A 138 -16.45 -2.24 1.86
CA VAL A 138 -17.52 -3.16 2.26
C VAL A 138 -16.93 -4.55 2.36
N ARG A 139 -17.03 -5.18 3.53
CA ARG A 139 -16.43 -6.48 3.83
C ARG A 139 -17.39 -7.37 4.60
N ALA A 140 -17.11 -8.66 4.65
CA ALA A 140 -17.75 -9.58 5.58
C ALA A 140 -16.83 -9.86 6.77
N ALA A 141 -17.41 -10.09 7.95
CA ALA A 141 -16.67 -10.49 9.12
C ALA A 141 -17.48 -11.40 10.05
N ARG A 142 -16.79 -12.27 10.78
CA ARG A 142 -17.35 -13.02 11.91
C ARG A 142 -17.00 -12.31 13.22
N ARG A 143 -17.98 -12.19 14.13
CA ARG A 143 -17.87 -11.36 15.36
C ARG A 143 -16.66 -11.69 16.24
N ARG A 144 -16.25 -12.96 16.26
CA ARG A 144 -15.20 -13.47 17.16
C ARG A 144 -13.80 -13.46 16.54
N GLU A 145 -13.68 -13.21 15.24
CA GLU A 145 -12.39 -13.27 14.53
C GLU A 145 -11.78 -11.87 14.33
N GLY A 146 -12.60 -10.84 14.18
CA GLY A 146 -12.12 -9.48 13.94
C GLY A 146 -11.51 -9.26 12.55
N ILE A 147 -11.58 -10.28 11.68
CA ILE A 147 -11.03 -10.31 10.32
C ILE A 147 -12.11 -9.91 9.32
N ASN A 148 -11.70 -9.10 8.34
CA ASN A 148 -12.53 -8.64 7.25
C ASN A 148 -12.13 -9.34 5.96
N VAL A 149 -13.07 -10.04 5.35
CA VAL A 149 -12.88 -10.70 4.06
C VAL A 149 -13.61 -9.94 2.95
N PRO A 150 -13.03 -9.82 1.76
CA PRO A 150 -13.71 -9.27 0.60
C PRO A 150 -14.90 -10.14 0.17
N LEU A 151 -15.90 -9.49 -0.43
CA LEU A 151 -17.16 -10.10 -0.84
C LEU A 151 -17.16 -10.33 -2.35
N LEU A 152 -17.33 -11.57 -2.78
CA LEU A 152 -17.60 -11.90 -4.17
C LEU A 152 -19.12 -12.02 -4.36
N ALA A 153 -19.74 -10.92 -4.77
CA ALA A 153 -21.18 -10.89 -5.05
C ALA A 153 -21.50 -11.46 -6.45
N PRO A 154 -22.66 -12.11 -6.65
CA PRO A 154 -23.09 -12.59 -7.96
C PRO A 154 -23.17 -11.45 -8.98
N ARG A 155 -22.67 -11.67 -10.19
CA ARG A 155 -22.80 -10.73 -11.31
C ARG A 155 -23.61 -11.33 -12.46
N PRO A 156 -24.27 -10.50 -13.29
CA PRO A 156 -24.82 -10.95 -14.56
C PRO A 156 -23.71 -11.57 -15.41
N ARG A 157 -24.00 -12.71 -16.06
CA ARG A 157 -23.06 -13.30 -17.03
C ARG A 157 -23.00 -12.42 -18.27
N THR A 158 -21.87 -11.77 -18.51
CA THR A 158 -21.61 -10.96 -19.71
C THR A 158 -20.48 -11.61 -20.50
N GLY A 159 -20.79 -12.49 -21.46
CA GLY A 159 -19.77 -13.05 -22.36
C GLY A 159 -18.52 -13.61 -21.67
N GLN A 160 -17.36 -13.55 -22.36
CA GLN A 160 -16.03 -13.96 -21.90
C GLN A 160 -15.85 -13.71 -20.39
N GLU A 161 -15.69 -14.75 -19.56
CA GLU A 161 -15.82 -14.52 -18.12
C GLU A 161 -14.55 -13.86 -17.54
N PRO A 162 -14.64 -12.58 -17.13
CA PRO A 162 -13.49 -11.76 -16.75
C PRO A 162 -12.88 -12.23 -15.42
N VAL A 163 -11.75 -11.64 -15.06
CA VAL A 163 -11.22 -11.72 -13.69
C VAL A 163 -12.30 -11.30 -12.69
N THR A 164 -12.39 -12.03 -11.58
CA THR A 164 -13.36 -11.77 -10.51
C THR A 164 -12.72 -11.63 -9.13
N ARG A 165 -11.42 -11.88 -9.01
CA ARG A 165 -10.66 -11.82 -7.76
C ARG A 165 -9.29 -11.20 -8.01
N VAL A 166 -8.83 -10.34 -7.11
CA VAL A 166 -7.47 -9.82 -7.11
C VAL A 166 -6.86 -10.04 -5.74
N VAL A 167 -5.66 -10.62 -5.70
CA VAL A 167 -4.84 -10.80 -4.50
C VAL A 167 -3.60 -9.92 -4.65
N VAL A 168 -3.36 -9.03 -3.68
CA VAL A 168 -2.26 -8.06 -3.71
C VAL A 168 -1.24 -8.37 -2.62
N PHE A 169 0.02 -8.47 -3.00
CA PHE A 169 1.19 -8.54 -2.11
C PHE A 169 2.07 -7.31 -2.32
N GLY A 170 2.65 -6.80 -1.24
CA GLY A 170 3.48 -5.61 -1.37
C GLY A 170 3.81 -4.90 -0.07
N ASP A 171 4.12 -3.62 -0.20
CA ASP A 171 4.59 -2.78 0.89
C ASP A 171 3.65 -1.60 1.22
N SER A 172 4.20 -0.46 1.65
CA SER A 172 3.46 0.74 2.03
C SER A 172 2.70 1.39 0.87
N LEU A 173 3.15 1.19 -0.37
CA LEU A 173 2.44 1.68 -1.56
C LEU A 173 1.10 0.94 -1.75
N SER A 174 0.97 -0.24 -1.17
CA SER A 174 -0.17 -1.14 -1.32
C SER A 174 -0.95 -1.35 -0.02
N ASP A 175 -0.37 -1.08 1.15
CA ASP A 175 -0.99 -1.33 2.47
C ASP A 175 -2.33 -0.57 2.65
N SER A 176 -3.39 -1.34 2.91
CA SER A 176 -4.75 -0.87 3.17
C SER A 176 -5.00 -0.46 4.64
N GLY A 177 -3.95 -0.18 5.40
CA GLY A 177 -4.00 0.14 6.83
C GLY A 177 -3.86 -1.08 7.74
N LYS A 178 -3.38 -2.21 7.23
CA LYS A 178 -3.09 -3.42 8.01
C LYS A 178 -2.03 -3.17 9.05
N LEU A 179 -0.94 -2.48 8.68
CA LEU A 179 0.10 -2.13 9.64
C LEU A 179 -0.43 -1.21 10.75
N LYS A 180 -1.23 -0.19 10.37
CA LYS A 180 -1.91 0.69 11.34
C LYS A 180 -2.82 -0.09 12.27
N ASN A 181 -3.55 -1.08 11.77
CA ASN A 181 -4.41 -1.92 12.60
C ASN A 181 -3.63 -2.82 13.55
N ARG A 182 -2.48 -3.32 13.10
CA ARG A 182 -1.56 -4.16 13.89
C ARG A 182 -0.88 -3.37 15.01
N LEU A 183 -0.31 -2.21 14.69
CA LEU A 183 0.53 -1.43 15.61
C LEU A 183 -0.22 -0.31 16.33
N ARG A 184 -1.40 0.10 15.84
CA ARG A 184 -2.23 1.22 16.33
C ARG A 184 -1.60 2.61 16.25
N ILE A 185 -0.29 2.71 16.01
CA ILE A 185 0.46 3.96 16.12
C ILE A 185 0.56 4.68 14.77
N PHE A 186 1.00 4.03 13.69
CA PHE A 186 1.32 4.71 12.44
C PHE A 186 0.88 3.91 11.19
N PRO A 187 0.77 4.55 10.01
CA PRO A 187 0.93 5.99 9.80
C PRO A 187 -0.16 6.80 10.54
N GLY A 188 0.29 7.88 11.19
CA GLY A 188 -0.54 8.79 11.97
C GLY A 188 -1.24 9.82 11.08
N ARG A 189 -2.08 10.70 11.61
CA ARG A 189 -2.67 11.75 10.76
C ARG A 189 -1.61 12.74 10.30
N PRO A 190 -1.62 13.28 9.08
CA PRO A 190 -2.73 13.33 8.12
C PRO A 190 -2.75 12.19 7.11
N TYR A 191 -2.02 11.09 7.34
CA TYR A 191 -2.17 9.89 6.51
C TYR A 191 -3.60 9.34 6.57
N TRP A 192 -4.11 8.91 5.42
CA TRP A 192 -5.51 8.53 5.25
C TRP A 192 -5.77 7.13 5.84
N ILE A 193 -6.35 7.10 7.04
CA ILE A 193 -6.80 5.88 7.74
C ILE A 193 -5.83 4.68 7.67
N GLY A 194 -4.52 4.95 7.77
CA GLY A 194 -3.48 3.92 7.77
C GLY A 194 -2.80 3.65 6.42
N ARG A 195 -3.24 4.28 5.33
CA ARG A 195 -2.52 4.27 4.03
C ARG A 195 -1.35 5.24 4.12
N PHE A 196 -0.22 4.91 3.48
CA PHE A 196 0.93 5.82 3.37
C PHE A 196 0.71 6.87 2.26
N SER A 197 -0.45 7.52 2.30
CA SER A 197 -0.82 8.59 1.37
C SER A 197 -1.89 9.48 2.02
N ASN A 198 -2.28 10.55 1.33
CA ASN A 198 -3.36 11.45 1.71
C ASN A 198 -4.77 10.96 1.33
N GLY A 199 -4.88 9.76 0.77
CA GLY A 199 -6.15 9.15 0.38
C GLY A 199 -6.01 7.64 0.17
N PRO A 200 -7.00 7.02 -0.52
CA PRO A 200 -6.90 5.64 -0.99
C PRO A 200 -5.62 5.43 -1.80
N ASN A 201 -5.03 4.25 -1.67
CA ASN A 201 -3.90 3.86 -2.50
C ASN A 201 -4.39 3.20 -3.81
N TRP A 202 -3.46 2.79 -4.66
CA TRP A 202 -3.80 2.26 -5.99
C TRP A 202 -4.64 0.98 -5.90
N ALA A 203 -4.42 0.12 -4.89
CA ALA A 203 -5.19 -1.11 -4.71
C ALA A 203 -6.64 -0.81 -4.31
N ASP A 204 -6.85 0.21 -3.47
CA ASP A 204 -8.19 0.71 -3.12
C ASP A 204 -8.92 1.28 -4.35
N TYR A 205 -8.21 1.99 -5.25
CA TYR A 205 -8.79 2.47 -6.51
C TYR A 205 -9.04 1.34 -7.51
N LEU A 206 -8.14 0.36 -7.61
CA LEU A 206 -8.28 -0.77 -8.52
C LEU A 206 -9.53 -1.60 -8.20
N GLU A 207 -9.81 -1.86 -6.91
CA GLU A 207 -11.06 -2.51 -6.48
C GLU A 207 -12.30 -1.78 -7.02
N ARG A 208 -12.27 -0.44 -7.04
CA ARG A 208 -13.38 0.40 -7.52
C ARG A 208 -13.46 0.48 -9.04
N ILE A 209 -12.32 0.58 -9.74
CA ILE A 209 -12.25 0.67 -11.20
C ILE A 209 -12.73 -0.64 -11.83
N LEU A 210 -12.17 -1.76 -11.36
CA LEU A 210 -12.53 -3.07 -11.86
C LEU A 210 -13.94 -3.48 -11.41
N ASP A 211 -14.45 -2.82 -10.36
CA ASP A 211 -15.52 -3.31 -9.50
C ASP A 211 -15.22 -4.76 -9.18
N VAL A 212 -14.05 -5.14 -8.64
CA VAL A 212 -13.67 -6.54 -8.37
C VAL A 212 -13.09 -6.61 -6.96
N PRO A 213 -13.51 -7.56 -6.11
CA PRO A 213 -12.98 -7.66 -4.75
C PRO A 213 -11.46 -7.81 -4.74
N VAL A 214 -10.80 -6.97 -3.95
CA VAL A 214 -9.36 -7.03 -3.70
C VAL A 214 -9.11 -7.59 -2.30
N GLN A 215 -8.36 -8.69 -2.24
CA GLN A 215 -7.76 -9.23 -1.04
C GLN A 215 -6.32 -8.72 -0.95
N ASN A 216 -6.04 -7.89 0.05
CA ASN A 216 -4.76 -7.19 0.14
C ASN A 216 -3.95 -7.71 1.33
N HIS A 217 -2.77 -8.26 1.06
CA HIS A 217 -1.81 -8.81 2.02
C HIS A 217 -0.64 -7.87 2.35
N ALA A 218 -0.56 -6.71 1.69
CA ALA A 218 0.55 -5.79 1.85
C ALA A 218 0.63 -5.19 3.27
N TYR A 219 1.87 -5.02 3.75
CA TYR A 219 2.20 -4.33 5.00
C TYR A 219 3.21 -3.23 4.73
N GLY A 220 2.97 -2.03 5.26
CA GLY A 220 3.90 -0.91 5.14
C GLY A 220 5.31 -1.26 5.59
N GLY A 221 6.33 -0.95 4.79
CA GLY A 221 7.73 -1.29 5.10
C GLY A 221 8.12 -2.74 4.83
N ALA A 222 7.25 -3.59 4.26
CA ALA A 222 7.66 -4.93 3.86
C ALA A 222 8.81 -4.87 2.83
N SER A 223 9.84 -5.69 3.03
CA SER A 223 10.87 -5.95 2.02
C SER A 223 10.44 -7.10 1.12
N VAL A 224 11.12 -7.29 0.00
CA VAL A 224 10.92 -8.50 -0.81
C VAL A 224 11.73 -9.64 -0.21
N HIS A 225 13.03 -9.40 -0.03
CA HIS A 225 13.93 -10.36 0.56
C HIS A 225 13.91 -10.21 2.09
N PRO A 226 13.76 -11.29 2.88
CA PRO A 226 13.77 -11.18 4.33
C PRO A 226 15.10 -10.57 4.83
N THR A 227 15.03 -9.38 5.41
CA THR A 227 16.12 -8.84 6.24
C THR A 227 15.84 -9.18 7.69
N SER A 228 16.89 -9.32 8.52
CA SER A 228 16.74 -9.67 9.95
C SER A 228 15.65 -8.82 10.61
N LEU A 229 14.55 -9.46 11.02
CA LEU A 229 13.37 -8.79 11.55
C LEU A 229 13.73 -8.08 12.86
N MET A 230 13.41 -6.79 12.96
CA MET A 230 13.43 -6.13 14.26
C MET A 230 12.28 -6.67 15.12
N SER A 231 12.54 -7.03 16.37
CA SER A 231 11.48 -7.41 17.31
C SER A 231 10.50 -6.25 17.52
N GLY A 232 9.21 -6.56 17.73
CA GLY A 232 8.14 -5.56 17.86
C GLY A 232 8.35 -4.53 18.99
N GLU A 233 9.05 -4.91 20.07
CA GLU A 233 9.41 -4.01 21.17
C GLU A 233 10.52 -3.00 20.78
N ASN A 234 11.47 -3.41 19.93
CA ASN A 234 12.54 -2.53 19.44
C ASN A 234 12.07 -1.64 18.29
N MET A 235 11.03 -2.06 17.56
CA MET A 235 10.47 -1.32 16.43
C MET A 235 9.85 0.02 16.86
N ILE A 236 9.03 0.04 17.91
CA ILE A 236 8.37 1.28 18.38
C ILE A 236 9.40 2.29 18.91
N THR A 237 10.39 1.82 19.67
CA THR A 237 11.45 2.68 20.25
C THR A 237 12.35 3.24 19.15
N LYS A 238 12.82 2.40 18.22
CA LYS A 238 13.60 2.85 17.06
C LYS A 238 12.81 3.77 16.15
N MET A 239 11.50 3.59 16.00
CA MET A 239 10.65 4.53 15.23
C MET A 239 10.52 5.89 15.90
N ALA A 240 10.47 5.94 17.23
CA ALA A 240 10.44 7.20 17.96
C ALA A 240 11.79 7.96 17.88
N GLU A 241 12.88 7.23 17.67
CA GLU A 241 14.25 7.76 17.60
C GLU A 241 14.73 8.04 16.16
N GLU A 242 14.29 7.25 15.17
CA GLU A 242 14.82 7.22 13.78
C GLU A 242 13.74 7.60 12.72
N GLY A 243 12.50 7.81 13.13
CA GLY A 243 11.50 8.67 12.49
C GLY A 243 10.86 8.27 11.15
N GLN A 244 11.44 7.43 10.29
CA GLN A 244 10.96 7.31 8.90
C GLN A 244 11.10 5.96 8.17
N PHE A 245 11.78 4.92 8.69
CA PHE A 245 11.92 3.66 7.93
C PHE A 245 11.97 2.43 8.84
N PHE A 246 11.32 1.34 8.43
CA PHE A 246 11.30 0.07 9.16
C PHE A 246 10.94 -1.10 8.23
N VAL A 247 11.36 -2.30 8.60
CA VAL A 247 10.95 -3.54 7.94
C VAL A 247 9.99 -4.29 8.85
N SER A 248 8.70 -4.37 8.48
CA SER A 248 7.68 -5.08 9.28
C SER A 248 7.37 -6.49 8.82
N GLY A 249 8.06 -6.99 7.80
CA GLY A 249 7.83 -8.30 7.21
C GLY A 249 8.46 -8.40 5.82
N SER A 250 8.11 -9.47 5.10
CA SER A 250 8.53 -9.67 3.71
C SER A 250 7.35 -10.09 2.83
N LEU A 251 7.48 -9.94 1.51
CA LEU A 251 6.54 -10.52 0.56
C LEU A 251 6.45 -12.05 0.73
N GLY A 252 7.58 -12.71 1.01
CA GLY A 252 7.60 -14.15 1.29
C GLY A 252 6.69 -14.56 2.44
N LEU A 253 6.73 -13.82 3.56
CA LEU A 253 5.82 -14.08 4.68
C LEU A 253 4.35 -13.82 4.33
N GLN A 254 4.07 -12.80 3.52
CA GLN A 254 2.69 -12.52 3.10
C GLN A 254 2.12 -13.66 2.23
N ILE A 255 2.97 -14.25 1.38
CA ILE A 255 2.59 -15.33 0.48
C ILE A 255 2.48 -16.64 1.25
N GLU A 256 3.40 -16.93 2.16
CA GLU A 256 3.30 -18.05 3.12
C GLU A 256 2.00 -17.97 3.93
N ASP A 257 1.68 -16.80 4.50
CA ASP A 257 0.43 -16.60 5.23
C ASP A 257 -0.79 -16.85 4.35
N TYR A 258 -0.77 -16.41 3.08
CA TYR A 258 -1.84 -16.65 2.12
C TYR A 258 -1.99 -18.15 1.80
N THR A 259 -0.91 -18.81 1.39
CA THR A 259 -0.95 -20.21 0.94
C THR A 259 -1.29 -21.18 2.07
N GLU A 260 -0.78 -20.93 3.28
CA GLU A 260 -0.99 -21.83 4.41
C GLU A 260 -2.30 -21.58 5.19
N ARG A 261 -2.84 -20.36 5.14
CA ARG A 261 -3.91 -19.94 6.07
C ARG A 261 -5.17 -19.40 5.40
N PHE A 262 -5.11 -19.02 4.12
CA PHE A 262 -6.28 -18.54 3.37
C PHE A 262 -6.78 -19.56 2.34
N LEU A 263 -5.91 -20.40 1.77
CA LEU A 263 -6.31 -21.47 0.86
C LEU A 263 -7.00 -22.60 1.63
N GLU A 264 -8.20 -23.00 1.20
CA GLU A 264 -8.98 -24.03 1.89
C GLU A 264 -8.47 -25.45 1.62
N SER A 265 -7.99 -25.70 0.40
CA SER A 265 -7.49 -27.01 -0.05
C SER A 265 -5.96 -27.07 -0.15
N GLY A 266 -5.25 -25.99 0.21
CA GLY A 266 -3.82 -25.84 -0.05
C GLY A 266 -3.46 -25.56 -1.51
N THR A 267 -4.46 -25.41 -2.39
CA THR A 267 -4.33 -25.06 -3.80
C THR A 267 -5.33 -23.96 -4.14
N ILE A 268 -5.04 -23.15 -5.15
CA ILE A 268 -5.91 -22.07 -5.62
C ILE A 268 -7.11 -22.66 -6.38
N ASP A 269 -8.32 -22.33 -5.96
CA ASP A 269 -9.58 -22.91 -6.44
C ASP A 269 -10.00 -22.37 -7.83
N HIS A 270 -9.81 -21.06 -8.06
CA HIS A 270 -10.21 -20.37 -9.31
C HIS A 270 -9.05 -19.59 -9.95
N PRO A 271 -7.99 -20.27 -10.41
CA PRO A 271 -6.78 -19.59 -10.89
C PRO A 271 -7.03 -18.74 -12.15
N ASP A 272 -7.87 -19.19 -13.09
CA ASP A 272 -8.21 -18.45 -14.32
C ASP A 272 -9.06 -17.21 -14.06
N LYS A 273 -9.52 -16.99 -12.83
CA LYS A 273 -10.34 -15.84 -12.41
C LYS A 273 -9.66 -14.95 -11.40
N THR A 274 -8.43 -15.27 -11.02
CA THR A 274 -7.70 -14.62 -9.92
C THR A 274 -6.40 -14.04 -10.43
N ILE A 275 -6.21 -12.73 -10.22
CA ILE A 275 -4.93 -12.07 -10.46
C ILE A 275 -4.13 -12.05 -9.15
N PHE A 276 -2.84 -12.37 -9.23
CA PHE A 276 -1.87 -12.16 -8.17
C PHE A 276 -0.95 -11.00 -8.54
N LEU A 277 -1.02 -9.91 -7.77
CA LEU A 277 -0.32 -8.65 -8.06
C LEU A 277 0.75 -8.37 -7.00
N PHE A 278 1.94 -8.05 -7.47
CA PHE A 278 3.13 -7.82 -6.67
C PHE A 278 3.64 -6.39 -6.89
N TRP A 279 3.85 -5.66 -5.80
CA TRP A 279 4.61 -4.42 -5.84
C TRP A 279 5.40 -4.21 -4.55
N GLY A 280 6.73 -4.25 -4.67
CA GLY A 280 7.67 -4.03 -3.57
C GLY A 280 9.11 -4.00 -4.07
N GLY A 281 10.06 -3.85 -3.15
CA GLY A 281 11.49 -3.87 -3.45
C GLY A 281 12.21 -2.58 -3.08
N ALA A 282 11.50 -1.44 -3.04
CA ALA A 282 12.09 -0.16 -2.64
C ALA A 282 12.66 -0.23 -1.20
N ASN A 283 11.94 -0.85 -0.27
CA ASN A 283 12.36 -0.96 1.14
C ASN A 283 13.68 -1.72 1.32
N ASP A 284 14.00 -2.66 0.42
CA ASP A 284 15.26 -3.41 0.43
C ASP A 284 16.49 -2.49 0.23
N TYR A 285 16.30 -1.31 -0.38
CA TYR A 285 17.32 -0.29 -0.57
C TYR A 285 17.17 0.88 0.41
N LEU A 286 15.96 1.43 0.50
CA LEU A 286 15.66 2.66 1.25
C LEU A 286 15.97 2.54 2.74
N ALA A 287 15.82 1.34 3.33
CA ALA A 287 16.15 1.10 4.74
C ALA A 287 17.63 1.35 5.08
N LYS A 288 18.52 1.43 4.08
CA LYS A 288 19.97 1.68 4.27
C LYS A 288 20.36 3.16 4.12
N ILE A 289 19.46 3.99 3.62
CA ILE A 289 19.72 5.40 3.28
C ILE A 289 19.93 6.29 4.52
N PRO A 290 19.19 6.12 5.64
CA PRO A 290 19.35 6.97 6.81
C PRO A 290 20.65 6.77 7.61
N PHE A 291 21.43 5.72 7.35
CA PHE A 291 22.58 5.35 8.17
C PHE A 291 23.91 5.66 7.47
N ASP A 292 24.79 6.38 8.15
CA ASP A 292 26.12 6.74 7.66
C ASP A 292 26.97 5.48 7.40
N GLY A 293 27.73 5.48 6.30
CA GLY A 293 28.56 4.37 5.86
C GLY A 293 27.80 3.27 5.10
N THR A 294 26.56 2.96 5.48
CA THR A 294 25.76 1.95 4.76
C THR A 294 25.25 2.47 3.43
N ILE A 295 24.85 3.74 3.36
CA ILE A 295 24.45 4.38 2.10
C ILE A 295 25.62 4.47 1.11
N GLN A 296 26.83 4.79 1.57
CA GLN A 296 28.04 4.77 0.74
C GLN A 296 28.36 3.36 0.24
N THR A 297 28.26 2.35 1.11
CA THR A 297 28.47 0.96 0.69
C THR A 297 27.44 0.51 -0.35
N LEU A 298 26.18 0.92 -0.16
CA LEU A 298 25.09 0.62 -1.08
C LEU A 298 25.34 1.20 -2.47
N LEU A 299 25.66 2.49 -2.55
CA LEU A 299 25.66 3.26 -3.80
C LEU A 299 27.03 3.30 -4.49
N ASP A 300 28.14 3.38 -3.75
CA ASP A 300 29.49 3.60 -4.30
C ASP A 300 30.29 2.30 -4.44
N ARG A 301 29.79 1.19 -3.88
CA ARG A 301 30.38 -0.15 -4.02
C ARG A 301 29.35 -1.15 -4.53
N PRO A 302 28.84 -0.97 -5.77
CA PRO A 302 27.67 -1.69 -6.28
C PRO A 302 27.77 -3.22 -6.21
N MET A 303 28.97 -3.77 -6.37
CA MET A 303 29.25 -5.21 -6.33
C MET A 303 29.62 -5.76 -4.94
N ALA A 304 29.74 -4.92 -3.92
CA ALA A 304 29.97 -5.40 -2.55
C ALA A 304 28.75 -6.19 -2.04
N THR A 305 28.93 -6.95 -0.96
CA THR A 305 27.83 -7.71 -0.32
C THR A 305 26.64 -6.81 0.07
N GLY A 306 26.91 -5.56 0.46
CA GLY A 306 25.91 -4.54 0.76
C GLY A 306 25.62 -3.56 -0.38
N GLY A 307 26.20 -3.77 -1.56
CA GLY A 307 26.04 -2.93 -2.75
C GLY A 307 24.73 -3.18 -3.49
N TYR A 308 24.22 -2.16 -4.18
CA TYR A 308 22.86 -2.20 -4.73
C TYR A 308 22.65 -3.29 -5.77
N GLN A 309 23.65 -3.62 -6.59
CA GLN A 309 23.50 -4.66 -7.61
C GLN A 309 23.43 -6.06 -6.97
N THR A 310 24.21 -6.32 -5.92
CA THR A 310 24.12 -7.57 -5.15
C THR A 310 22.77 -7.72 -4.47
N ILE A 311 22.26 -6.63 -3.86
CA ILE A 311 20.97 -6.64 -3.19
C ILE A 311 19.84 -6.81 -4.21
N ALA A 312 19.88 -6.08 -5.34
CA ALA A 312 18.86 -6.15 -6.37
C ALA A 312 18.72 -7.56 -6.94
N ARG A 313 19.83 -8.25 -7.25
CA ARG A 313 19.76 -9.64 -7.69
C ARG A 313 19.09 -10.56 -6.68
N ARG A 314 19.37 -10.40 -5.38
CA ARG A 314 18.70 -11.17 -4.32
C ARG A 314 17.22 -10.85 -4.21
N VAL A 315 16.86 -9.57 -4.34
CA VAL A 315 15.46 -9.12 -4.36
C VAL A 315 14.71 -9.77 -5.51
N ILE A 316 15.25 -9.71 -6.73
CA ILE A 316 14.63 -10.29 -7.93
C ILE A 316 14.54 -11.81 -7.81
N GLN A 317 15.61 -12.48 -7.37
CA GLN A 317 15.58 -13.92 -7.12
C GLN A 317 14.48 -14.30 -6.12
N SER A 318 14.33 -13.55 -5.03
CA SER A 318 13.25 -13.79 -4.07
C SER A 318 11.87 -13.52 -4.67
N MET A 319 11.70 -12.53 -5.57
CA MET A 319 10.44 -12.37 -6.30
C MET A 319 10.14 -13.59 -7.19
N GLU A 320 11.13 -14.11 -7.91
CA GLU A 320 10.98 -15.31 -8.74
C GLU A 320 10.54 -16.51 -7.89
N GLU A 321 11.21 -16.75 -6.76
CA GLU A 321 10.86 -17.81 -5.80
C GLU A 321 9.40 -17.67 -5.32
N GLN A 322 8.95 -16.44 -5.05
CA GLN A 322 7.57 -16.18 -4.63
C GLN A 322 6.53 -16.39 -5.74
N ILE A 323 6.86 -16.03 -6.97
CA ILE A 323 5.99 -16.30 -8.14
C ILE A 323 5.87 -17.81 -8.36
N LEU A 324 7.00 -18.53 -8.28
CA LEU A 324 7.03 -20.00 -8.40
C LEU A 324 6.21 -20.68 -7.30
N HIS A 325 6.32 -20.23 -6.05
CA HIS A 325 5.53 -20.76 -4.94
C HIS A 325 4.01 -20.63 -5.20
N LEU A 326 3.54 -19.47 -5.67
CA LEU A 326 2.13 -19.31 -6.04
C LEU A 326 1.76 -20.14 -7.28
N TYR A 327 2.64 -20.25 -8.27
CA TYR A 327 2.41 -21.05 -9.47
C TYR A 327 2.24 -22.54 -9.14
N GLU A 328 3.07 -23.07 -8.23
CA GLU A 328 2.96 -24.42 -7.67
C GLU A 328 1.65 -24.63 -6.90
N ALA A 329 1.17 -23.59 -6.21
CA ALA A 329 -0.14 -23.58 -5.57
C ALA A 329 -1.31 -23.45 -6.59
N GLY A 330 -1.03 -23.25 -7.88
CA GLY A 330 -2.02 -23.22 -8.96
C GLY A 330 -2.23 -21.86 -9.61
N ALA A 331 -1.55 -20.79 -9.17
CA ALA A 331 -1.70 -19.46 -9.77
C ALA A 331 -1.28 -19.45 -11.24
N ARG A 332 -2.02 -18.70 -12.07
CA ARG A 332 -1.74 -18.58 -13.51
C ARG A 332 -1.66 -17.15 -14.03
N ARG A 333 -2.24 -16.17 -13.33
CA ARG A 333 -2.21 -14.76 -13.76
C ARG A 333 -1.46 -13.88 -12.78
N PHE A 334 -0.36 -13.31 -13.24
CA PHE A 334 0.54 -12.51 -12.42
C PHE A 334 0.69 -11.11 -12.99
N ILE A 335 0.78 -10.13 -12.08
CA ILE A 335 1.16 -8.76 -12.40
C ILE A 335 2.29 -8.36 -11.47
N VAL A 336 3.41 -7.93 -12.05
CA VAL A 336 4.59 -7.54 -11.27
C VAL A 336 5.00 -6.13 -11.68
N LEU A 337 4.82 -5.18 -10.77
CA LEU A 337 5.13 -3.78 -11.01
C LEU A 337 6.62 -3.50 -10.77
N ASN A 338 7.23 -2.75 -11.68
CA ASN A 338 8.60 -2.26 -11.53
C ASN A 338 8.68 -1.05 -10.57
N LEU A 339 9.89 -0.62 -10.24
CA LEU A 339 10.10 0.51 -9.33
C LEU A 339 10.12 1.84 -10.09
N PRO A 340 9.39 2.87 -9.61
CA PRO A 340 9.69 4.25 -9.99
C PRO A 340 11.15 4.62 -9.76
N ASP A 341 11.61 5.66 -10.44
CA ASP A 341 12.94 6.22 -10.21
C ASP A 341 13.04 6.79 -8.78
N LEU A 342 13.82 6.12 -7.92
CA LEU A 342 14.07 6.56 -6.55
C LEU A 342 14.90 7.85 -6.49
N GLY A 343 15.73 8.10 -7.51
CA GLY A 343 16.49 9.34 -7.68
C GLY A 343 15.63 10.55 -8.03
N ALA A 344 14.39 10.33 -8.48
CA ALA A 344 13.40 11.38 -8.73
C ALA A 344 12.49 11.68 -7.52
N THR A 345 12.68 10.97 -6.39
CA THR A 345 11.84 11.14 -5.19
C THR A 345 12.35 12.25 -4.27
N PRO A 346 11.50 12.83 -3.41
CA PRO A 346 11.93 13.87 -2.48
C PRO A 346 12.97 13.40 -1.45
N ILE A 347 13.22 12.10 -1.32
CA ILE A 347 14.27 11.58 -0.42
C ILE A 347 15.64 12.20 -0.72
N VAL A 348 15.92 12.52 -1.99
CA VAL A 348 17.15 13.21 -2.39
C VAL A 348 17.26 14.58 -1.74
N LEU A 349 16.15 15.33 -1.67
CA LEU A 349 16.13 16.68 -1.10
C LEU A 349 16.33 16.66 0.42
N GLN A 350 15.88 15.59 1.08
CA GLN A 350 15.85 15.45 2.54
C GLN A 350 17.04 14.67 3.10
N ASN A 351 17.81 13.99 2.25
CA ASN A 351 19.00 13.26 2.66
C ASN A 351 20.16 14.21 2.96
N ASN A 352 20.81 14.02 4.11
CA ASN A 352 22.02 14.74 4.51
C ASN A 352 23.18 13.80 4.86
N THR A 353 23.03 12.49 4.62
CA THR A 353 24.00 11.44 5.02
C THR A 353 24.91 11.02 3.86
N TYR A 354 24.45 11.13 2.62
CA TYR A 354 25.26 10.80 1.46
C TYR A 354 26.29 11.90 1.18
N THR A 355 27.55 11.49 1.06
CA THR A 355 28.68 12.40 0.85
C THR A 355 29.18 12.40 -0.59
N GLY A 356 28.79 11.43 -1.42
CA GLY A 356 29.37 11.25 -2.75
C GLY A 356 30.85 10.82 -2.72
N GLU A 357 31.42 10.61 -3.91
CA GLU A 357 32.83 10.22 -4.09
C GLU A 357 33.79 11.41 -4.14
N LYS A 358 33.29 12.59 -4.51
CA LYS A 358 34.08 13.82 -4.64
C LYS A 358 34.57 14.28 -3.26
N PRO A 359 35.85 14.68 -3.10
CA PRO A 359 36.32 15.35 -1.88
C PRO A 359 35.62 16.70 -1.69
N ASP A 360 35.10 16.94 -0.49
CA ASP A 360 34.40 18.17 -0.06
C ASP A 360 33.34 18.69 -1.06
N PRO A 361 32.29 17.91 -1.37
CA PRO A 361 31.26 18.34 -2.30
C PRO A 361 30.29 19.32 -1.63
N SER A 362 29.82 20.29 -2.40
CA SER A 362 28.76 21.21 -1.94
C SER A 362 27.46 20.45 -1.65
N PRO A 363 26.53 21.03 -0.86
CA PRO A 363 25.22 20.41 -0.62
C PRO A 363 24.43 20.08 -1.90
N ALA A 364 24.53 20.92 -2.93
CA ALA A 364 23.89 20.67 -4.23
C ALA A 364 24.53 19.49 -4.96
N GLU A 365 25.87 19.41 -4.97
CA GLU A 365 26.60 18.29 -5.58
C GLU A 365 26.27 16.95 -4.92
N LYS A 366 26.12 16.92 -3.59
CA LYS A 366 25.68 15.71 -2.86
C LYS A 366 24.31 15.23 -3.32
N LYS A 367 23.35 16.15 -3.50
CA LYS A 367 21.99 15.83 -3.96
C LYS A 367 21.99 15.33 -5.42
N ILE A 368 22.75 15.99 -6.30
CA ILE A 368 22.89 15.57 -7.71
C ILE A 368 23.51 14.17 -7.79
N ALA A 369 24.57 13.91 -7.03
CA ALA A 369 25.20 12.60 -6.97
C ALA A 369 24.26 11.53 -6.40
N LEU A 370 23.52 11.85 -5.33
CA LEU A 370 22.55 10.94 -4.73
C LEU A 370 21.42 10.58 -5.71
N ALA A 371 20.83 11.58 -6.37
CA ALA A 371 19.81 11.35 -7.39
C ALA A 371 20.32 10.40 -8.47
N SER A 372 21.49 10.70 -9.05
CA SER A 372 22.08 9.87 -10.10
C SER A 372 22.31 8.43 -9.66
N ARG A 373 22.84 8.21 -8.44
CA ARG A 373 23.07 6.86 -7.91
C ARG A 373 21.79 6.10 -7.62
N LEU A 374 20.75 6.77 -7.13
CA LEU A 374 19.44 6.14 -6.92
C LEU A 374 18.73 5.83 -8.23
N SER A 375 18.85 6.67 -9.26
CA SER A 375 18.34 6.38 -10.61
C SER A 375 19.04 5.16 -11.22
N GLN A 376 20.37 5.07 -11.12
CA GLN A 376 21.14 3.89 -11.56
C GLN A 376 20.70 2.61 -10.83
N LEU A 377 20.38 2.72 -9.54
CA LEU A 377 19.87 1.60 -8.76
C LEU A 377 18.48 1.17 -9.24
N SER A 378 17.53 2.11 -9.40
CA SER A 378 16.18 1.81 -9.90
C SER A 378 16.22 1.21 -11.30
N GLU A 379 17.04 1.75 -12.20
CA GLU A 379 17.23 1.22 -13.55
C GLU A 379 17.77 -0.21 -13.51
N PHE A 380 18.81 -0.47 -12.72
CA PHE A 380 19.37 -1.81 -12.58
C PHE A 380 18.36 -2.82 -12.01
N HIS A 381 17.58 -2.43 -10.98
CA HIS A 381 16.49 -3.27 -10.47
C HIS A 381 15.49 -3.62 -11.58
N ASN A 382 15.03 -2.62 -12.33
CA ASN A 382 14.01 -2.81 -13.35
C ASN A 382 14.53 -3.66 -14.53
N GLN A 383 15.81 -3.54 -14.90
CA GLN A 383 16.45 -4.38 -15.91
C GLN A 383 16.52 -5.86 -15.46
N GLU A 384 16.97 -6.11 -14.23
CA GLU A 384 17.04 -7.48 -13.69
C GLU A 384 15.63 -8.08 -13.54
N LEU A 385 14.65 -7.29 -13.10
CA LEU A 385 13.25 -7.71 -13.04
C LEU A 385 12.71 -8.09 -14.43
N ALA A 386 12.92 -7.26 -15.44
CA ALA A 386 12.46 -7.53 -16.80
C ALA A 386 13.06 -8.83 -17.36
N ALA A 387 14.36 -9.07 -17.11
CA ALA A 387 15.04 -10.30 -17.49
C ALA A 387 14.42 -11.52 -16.78
N ALA A 388 14.26 -11.47 -15.46
CA ALA A 388 13.66 -12.53 -14.67
C ALA A 388 12.21 -12.86 -15.09
N LEU A 389 11.39 -11.85 -15.35
CA LEU A 389 10.02 -12.06 -15.84
C LEU A 389 10.00 -12.63 -17.27
N GLY A 390 10.98 -12.28 -18.12
CA GLY A 390 11.18 -12.92 -19.43
C GLY A 390 11.47 -14.41 -19.30
N ASP A 391 12.38 -14.75 -18.39
CA ASP A 391 12.74 -16.12 -18.04
C ASP A 391 11.55 -16.93 -17.49
N LEU A 392 10.76 -16.33 -16.58
CA LEU A 392 9.58 -16.98 -16.02
C LEU A 392 8.51 -17.24 -17.07
N ARG A 393 8.26 -16.30 -18.01
CA ARG A 393 7.33 -16.54 -19.13
C ARG A 393 7.75 -17.71 -20.01
N ALA A 394 9.06 -17.91 -20.19
CA ALA A 394 9.59 -19.06 -20.95
C ALA A 394 9.48 -20.38 -20.17
N LYS A 395 9.70 -20.34 -18.84
CA LYS A 395 9.69 -21.52 -17.95
C LYS A 395 8.28 -21.96 -17.54
N LEU A 396 7.32 -21.03 -17.49
CA LEU A 396 5.95 -21.24 -17.00
C LEU A 396 4.93 -21.05 -18.13
N PRO A 397 4.77 -22.02 -19.06
CA PRO A 397 3.94 -21.85 -20.25
C PRO A 397 2.45 -21.69 -19.97
N GLU A 398 1.97 -22.10 -18.79
CA GLU A 398 0.59 -21.89 -18.37
C GLU A 398 0.38 -20.53 -17.67
N ALA A 399 1.46 -19.84 -17.30
CA ALA A 399 1.37 -18.55 -16.63
C ALA A 399 1.29 -17.40 -17.64
N GLU A 400 0.33 -16.51 -17.42
CA GLU A 400 0.27 -15.21 -18.06
C GLU A 400 0.85 -14.16 -17.09
N ILE A 401 1.97 -13.53 -17.44
CA ILE A 401 2.70 -12.57 -16.59
C ILE A 401 2.75 -11.21 -17.26
N LEU A 402 2.07 -10.22 -16.67
CA LEU A 402 2.13 -8.82 -17.09
C LEU A 402 3.09 -8.04 -16.21
N SER A 403 3.75 -7.03 -16.78
CA SER A 403 4.61 -6.10 -16.03
C SER A 403 4.34 -4.66 -16.48
N PRO A 404 3.26 -4.04 -15.97
CA PRO A 404 2.98 -2.63 -16.21
C PRO A 404 4.18 -1.75 -15.82
N ASP A 405 4.66 -0.94 -16.76
CA ASP A 405 5.78 -0.02 -16.55
C ASP A 405 5.40 1.20 -15.71
N THR A 406 5.51 1.03 -14.40
CA THR A 406 5.24 2.06 -13.41
C THR A 406 6.33 3.15 -13.41
N ALA A 407 7.57 2.80 -13.74
CA ALA A 407 8.66 3.76 -13.90
C ALA A 407 8.34 4.76 -15.03
N ALA A 408 7.89 4.27 -16.18
CA ALA A 408 7.49 5.11 -17.32
C ALA A 408 6.30 6.01 -16.96
N LEU A 409 5.30 5.52 -16.21
CA LEU A 409 4.20 6.36 -15.73
C LEU A 409 4.71 7.53 -14.89
N PHE A 410 5.57 7.28 -13.90
CA PHE A 410 6.10 8.36 -13.05
C PHE A 410 6.98 9.35 -13.82
N ALA A 411 7.82 8.86 -14.73
CA ALA A 411 8.61 9.72 -15.62
C ALA A 411 7.72 10.63 -16.47
N SER A 412 6.66 10.08 -17.07
CA SER A 412 5.73 10.85 -17.89
C SER A 412 4.94 11.92 -17.13
N ILE A 413 4.67 11.69 -15.83
CA ILE A 413 4.05 12.68 -14.94
C ILE A 413 5.02 13.84 -14.73
N LEU A 414 6.29 13.54 -14.41
CA LEU A 414 7.33 14.55 -14.19
C LEU A 414 7.61 15.39 -15.44
N ASP A 415 7.63 14.75 -16.61
CA ASP A 415 7.88 15.41 -17.89
C ASP A 415 6.64 16.09 -18.50
N SER A 416 5.47 15.95 -17.88
CA SER A 416 4.17 16.42 -18.42
C SER A 416 3.87 15.92 -19.83
N ASN A 417 4.35 14.73 -20.17
CA ASN A 417 4.33 14.20 -21.54
C ASN A 417 3.70 12.80 -21.62
N PHE A 418 2.68 12.56 -20.80
CA PHE A 418 1.98 11.29 -20.82
C PHE A 418 1.17 11.13 -22.10
N THR A 419 1.35 10.02 -22.80
CA THR A 419 0.58 9.67 -24.00
C THR A 419 -0.33 8.48 -23.71
N LEU A 420 -1.57 8.56 -24.18
CA LEU A 420 -2.60 7.56 -23.89
C LEU A 420 -2.71 6.48 -24.96
N ASP A 421 -2.31 6.81 -26.19
CA ASP A 421 -2.46 5.99 -27.37
C ASP A 421 -1.25 6.13 -28.31
N GLU A 422 -1.25 5.32 -29.37
CA GLU A 422 -0.22 5.32 -30.40
C GLU A 422 -0.17 6.62 -31.22
N SER A 423 -1.16 7.53 -31.09
CA SER A 423 -1.14 8.83 -31.77
C SER A 423 -0.01 9.71 -31.26
N GLY A 424 0.50 9.42 -30.05
CA GLY A 424 1.55 10.20 -29.40
C GLY A 424 1.07 11.58 -28.91
N THR A 425 -0.25 11.84 -28.92
CA THR A 425 -0.79 13.10 -28.43
C THR A 425 -0.65 13.17 -26.90
N PRO A 426 0.04 14.19 -26.35
CA PRO A 426 0.15 14.35 -24.90
C PRO A 426 -1.21 14.59 -24.27
N PHE A 427 -1.45 13.94 -23.13
CA PHE A 427 -2.63 14.09 -22.31
C PHE A 427 -2.23 14.68 -20.95
N ASP A 428 -2.87 15.79 -20.61
CA ASP A 428 -2.72 16.38 -19.30
C ASP A 428 -3.42 15.51 -18.24
N LEU A 429 -2.62 14.82 -17.43
CA LEU A 429 -3.08 14.02 -16.29
C LEU A 429 -3.67 14.89 -15.15
N GLY A 430 -3.41 16.19 -15.14
CA GLY A 430 -3.91 17.17 -14.16
C GLY A 430 -2.99 17.43 -12.97
N PHE A 431 -1.74 16.98 -13.02
CA PHE A 431 -0.76 17.23 -11.97
C PHE A 431 -0.30 18.68 -11.97
N ASP A 432 -0.04 19.20 -10.78
CA ASP A 432 0.71 20.43 -10.59
C ASP A 432 2.18 20.07 -10.30
N ILE A 433 2.98 20.05 -11.37
CA ILE A 433 4.43 19.78 -11.31
C ILE A 433 5.26 21.05 -11.10
N THR A 434 4.61 22.20 -10.92
CA THR A 434 5.29 23.50 -10.80
C THR A 434 5.44 23.90 -9.33
N SER A 435 4.36 23.80 -8.56
CA SER A 435 4.32 24.33 -7.18
C SER A 435 5.28 23.63 -6.21
N GLN A 436 5.59 22.35 -6.43
CA GLN A 436 6.54 21.59 -5.61
C GLN A 436 7.89 21.40 -6.29
N ARG A 437 8.15 22.08 -7.41
CA ARG A 437 9.41 21.95 -8.14
C ARG A 437 10.56 22.55 -7.33
N VAL A 438 11.67 21.82 -7.27
CA VAL A 438 12.93 22.27 -6.70
C VAL A 438 14.03 22.02 -7.72
N ASP A 439 14.64 23.12 -8.19
CA ASP A 439 15.83 23.08 -9.03
C ASP A 439 17.08 23.01 -8.12
N VAL A 440 17.93 22.01 -8.35
CA VAL A 440 19.21 21.86 -7.66
C VAL A 440 20.33 22.02 -8.68
N GLU A 441 21.12 23.07 -8.53
CA GLU A 441 22.19 23.42 -9.46
C GLU A 441 23.56 23.43 -8.77
N SER A 442 24.57 22.93 -9.47
CA SER A 442 25.98 23.03 -9.08
C SER A 442 26.88 23.11 -10.32
N ASP A 443 28.17 23.30 -10.10
CA ASP A 443 29.19 23.26 -11.16
C ASP A 443 29.24 21.92 -11.90
N THR A 444 28.73 20.83 -11.29
CA THR A 444 28.73 19.48 -11.88
C THR A 444 27.45 19.16 -12.64
N GLY A 445 26.43 20.02 -12.59
CA GLY A 445 25.18 19.82 -13.31
C GLY A 445 23.95 20.36 -12.57
N SER A 446 22.79 20.03 -13.10
CA SER A 446 21.50 20.42 -12.53
C SER A 446 20.52 19.26 -12.57
N ILE A 447 19.69 19.15 -11.54
CA ILE A 447 18.53 18.25 -11.51
C ILE A 447 17.27 19.02 -11.12
N GLN A 448 16.12 18.53 -11.57
CA GLN A 448 14.81 19.05 -11.17
C GLN A 448 14.07 17.95 -10.42
N LEU A 449 13.59 18.26 -9.22
CA LEU A 449 12.86 17.32 -8.37
C LEU A 449 11.53 17.94 -7.94
N GLN A 450 10.63 17.09 -7.45
CA GLN A 450 9.42 17.52 -6.75
C GLN A 450 9.63 17.32 -5.25
N ASP A 451 9.32 18.31 -4.42
CA ASP A 451 9.37 18.18 -2.96
C ASP A 451 8.06 17.61 -2.39
N ARG A 452 8.14 17.07 -1.18
CA ARG A 452 7.01 16.48 -0.45
C ARG A 452 5.96 17.50 -0.06
N CYS A 453 4.69 17.13 -0.14
CA CYS A 453 3.59 17.97 0.33
C CYS A 453 3.44 17.98 1.85
N PHE A 454 3.64 16.83 2.50
CA PHE A 454 3.54 16.64 3.93
C PHE A 454 4.94 16.62 4.55
N THR A 455 5.19 17.53 5.50
CA THR A 455 6.52 17.72 6.09
C THR A 455 6.71 17.03 7.44
N GLY A 456 5.66 16.44 8.01
CA GLY A 456 5.74 15.67 9.25
C GLY A 456 6.27 14.24 9.07
N GLY A 457 6.44 13.52 10.19
CA GLY A 457 6.87 12.11 10.20
C GLY A 457 5.70 11.11 10.18
N TYR A 458 6.02 9.81 10.17
CA TYR A 458 5.00 8.75 10.14
C TYR A 458 4.14 8.66 11.40
N LEU A 459 4.59 9.21 12.53
CA LEU A 459 3.73 9.37 13.71
C LEU A 459 2.60 10.39 13.49
N GLY A 460 2.70 11.17 12.43
CA GLY A 460 1.74 12.18 12.05
C GLY A 460 2.04 13.55 12.63
N SER A 461 1.26 14.54 12.20
CA SER A 461 1.22 15.88 12.74
C SER A 461 -0.21 16.41 12.80
N PRO A 462 -0.61 17.09 13.89
CA PRO A 462 -1.89 17.77 13.96
C PRO A 462 -1.89 19.13 13.24
N ARG A 463 -0.73 19.63 12.79
CA ARG A 463 -0.56 20.99 12.25
C ARG A 463 -0.97 21.06 10.77
N PRO A 464 -2.01 21.82 10.39
CA PRO A 464 -2.40 21.96 9.00
C PRO A 464 -1.31 22.62 8.13
N GLU A 465 -0.44 23.44 8.72
CA GLU A 465 0.71 24.06 8.05
C GLU A 465 1.79 23.05 7.60
N ASP A 466 1.75 21.81 8.11
CA ASP A 466 2.65 20.74 7.66
C ASP A 466 2.18 20.13 6.33
N ILE A 467 1.05 20.55 5.76
CA ILE A 467 0.50 20.08 4.48
C ILE A 467 0.49 21.23 3.46
N CYS A 468 1.04 20.98 2.27
CA CYS A 468 1.02 21.94 1.16
C CYS A 468 -0.42 22.29 0.71
N ALA A 469 -0.61 23.49 0.15
CA ALA A 469 -1.93 24.01 -0.21
C ALA A 469 -2.62 23.23 -1.35
N ASN A 470 -1.84 22.68 -2.27
CA ASN A 470 -2.24 21.99 -3.50
C ASN A 470 -2.08 20.46 -3.40
N ALA A 471 -2.27 19.90 -2.20
CA ALA A 471 -2.13 18.46 -1.92
C ALA A 471 -2.98 17.53 -2.82
N ASP A 472 -3.99 18.08 -3.49
CA ASP A 472 -4.88 17.40 -4.42
C ASP A 472 -4.27 17.16 -5.82
N ARG A 473 -3.16 17.82 -6.17
CA ARG A 473 -2.56 17.74 -7.52
C ARG A 473 -1.07 17.46 -7.57
N VAL A 474 -0.38 17.48 -6.43
CA VAL A 474 1.07 17.20 -6.35
C VAL A 474 1.37 15.71 -6.43
N LEU A 475 2.58 15.36 -6.88
CA LEU A 475 2.99 13.97 -7.05
C LEU A 475 3.29 13.27 -5.72
N PHE A 476 4.06 13.91 -4.84
CA PHE A 476 4.54 13.27 -3.60
C PHE A 476 3.81 13.77 -2.37
N TRP A 477 3.31 12.82 -1.58
CA TRP A 477 2.74 13.10 -0.27
C TRP A 477 3.85 13.33 0.76
N ASP A 478 4.76 12.39 0.92
CA ASP A 478 5.92 12.52 1.83
C ASP A 478 7.24 12.33 1.07
N THR A 479 8.33 11.97 1.77
CA THR A 479 9.65 11.81 1.18
C THR A 479 9.76 10.73 0.10
N ILE A 480 8.85 9.75 0.09
CA ILE A 480 8.91 8.60 -0.84
C ILE A 480 7.54 8.21 -1.39
N HIS A 481 6.46 8.49 -0.66
CA HIS A 481 5.13 8.02 -1.04
C HIS A 481 4.41 9.04 -1.94
N PRO A 482 3.76 8.56 -3.01
CA PRO A 482 2.94 9.40 -3.86
C PRO A 482 1.64 9.84 -3.17
N THR A 483 1.04 10.91 -3.68
CA THR A 483 -0.32 11.29 -3.28
C THR A 483 -1.35 10.29 -3.82
N THR A 484 -2.55 10.35 -3.26
CA THR A 484 -3.69 9.55 -3.72
C THR A 484 -4.08 9.89 -5.16
N PHE A 485 -3.74 11.09 -5.66
CA PHE A 485 -3.95 11.46 -7.05
C PHE A 485 -3.05 10.64 -7.99
N ALA A 486 -1.77 10.46 -7.63
CA ALA A 486 -0.87 9.55 -8.35
C ALA A 486 -1.28 8.08 -8.21
N HIS A 487 -1.73 7.64 -7.03
CA HIS A 487 -2.31 6.30 -6.89
C HIS A 487 -3.56 6.08 -7.76
N CYS A 488 -4.38 7.10 -7.98
CA CYS A 488 -5.56 7.03 -8.85
C CYS A 488 -5.18 6.75 -10.31
N TRP A 489 -4.09 7.36 -10.79
CA TRP A 489 -3.54 7.12 -12.12
C TRP A 489 -2.80 5.78 -12.24
N GLN A 490 -2.05 5.37 -11.20
CA GLN A 490 -1.45 4.03 -11.16
C GLN A 490 -2.50 2.92 -11.33
N ALA A 491 -3.64 3.04 -10.64
CA ALA A 491 -4.72 2.06 -10.74
C ALA A 491 -5.34 2.03 -12.15
N TYR A 492 -5.46 3.19 -12.80
CA TYR A 492 -5.93 3.28 -14.18
C TYR A 492 -4.98 2.62 -15.17
N PHE A 493 -3.68 2.86 -15.01
CA PHE A 493 -2.65 2.25 -15.85
C PHE A 493 -2.66 0.73 -15.73
N ILE A 494 -2.75 0.19 -14.50
CA ILE A 494 -2.93 -1.26 -14.29
C ILE A 494 -4.22 -1.75 -14.96
N ALA A 495 -5.35 -1.05 -14.79
CA ALA A 495 -6.61 -1.44 -15.41
C ALA A 495 -6.58 -1.42 -16.94
N ARG A 496 -5.75 -0.53 -17.54
CA ARG A 496 -5.51 -0.51 -18.98
C ARG A 496 -4.77 -1.76 -19.45
N GLU A 497 -3.68 -2.12 -18.78
CA GLU A 497 -2.92 -3.34 -19.08
C GLU A 497 -3.79 -4.60 -18.95
N LEU A 498 -4.70 -4.61 -17.97
CA LEU A 498 -5.70 -5.68 -17.82
C LEU A 498 -6.69 -5.76 -18.97
N GLN A 499 -7.10 -4.61 -19.50
CA GLN A 499 -8.00 -4.54 -20.65
C GLN A 499 -7.29 -4.99 -21.93
N ASP A 500 -6.05 -4.54 -22.13
CA ASP A 500 -5.24 -4.86 -23.31
C ASP A 500 -4.87 -6.35 -23.35
N ALA A 501 -4.64 -6.96 -22.18
CA ALA A 501 -4.46 -8.41 -22.04
C ALA A 501 -5.78 -9.22 -22.14
N GLY A 502 -6.94 -8.56 -22.23
CA GLY A 502 -8.24 -9.23 -22.31
C GLY A 502 -8.68 -9.90 -21.01
N TRP A 503 -8.08 -9.57 -19.87
CA TRP A 503 -8.43 -10.13 -18.55
C TRP A 503 -9.66 -9.45 -17.93
N TRP A 504 -9.92 -8.21 -18.33
CA TRP A 504 -11.03 -7.39 -17.87
C TRP A 504 -11.48 -6.44 -18.98
N SER A 505 -12.67 -5.86 -18.85
CA SER A 505 -13.14 -4.80 -19.75
C SER A 505 -13.98 -3.80 -18.97
N GLY A 506 -14.04 -2.57 -19.48
CA GLY A 506 -14.79 -1.49 -18.83
C GLY A 506 -13.93 -0.29 -18.45
N LEU A 507 -12.72 -0.17 -19.00
CA LEU A 507 -11.89 1.00 -18.80
C LEU A 507 -12.64 2.22 -19.35
N THR A 508 -12.82 3.21 -18.51
CA THR A 508 -13.47 4.45 -18.94
C THR A 508 -12.49 5.35 -19.68
N ALA A 509 -13.01 6.29 -20.46
CA ALA A 509 -12.17 7.32 -21.07
C ALA A 509 -11.28 8.04 -20.03
N PRO A 510 -10.02 8.37 -20.39
CA PRO A 510 -9.05 9.08 -19.53
C PRO A 510 -9.58 10.38 -18.93
N GLU A 511 -10.37 11.16 -19.66
CA GLU A 511 -10.99 12.41 -19.19
C GLU A 511 -12.00 12.13 -18.07
N ALA A 512 -12.83 11.10 -18.26
CA ALA A 512 -13.79 10.68 -17.24
C ALA A 512 -13.07 10.15 -15.99
N HIS A 513 -11.94 9.46 -16.17
CA HIS A 513 -11.10 9.01 -15.06
C HIS A 513 -10.47 10.19 -14.30
N LYS A 514 -9.84 11.13 -15.02
CA LYS A 514 -9.30 12.38 -14.46
C LYS A 514 -10.33 13.12 -13.63
N ALA A 515 -11.54 13.30 -14.17
CA ALA A 515 -12.65 13.96 -13.48
C ALA A 515 -13.01 13.25 -12.15
N ARG A 516 -13.07 11.91 -12.14
CA ARG A 516 -13.34 11.14 -10.92
C ARG A 516 -12.22 11.24 -9.88
N CYS A 517 -10.95 11.19 -10.31
CA CYS A 517 -9.82 11.39 -9.40
C CYS A 517 -9.90 12.77 -8.73
N LEU A 518 -10.14 13.83 -9.52
CA LEU A 518 -10.28 15.19 -9.03
C LEU A 518 -11.51 15.38 -8.13
N GLU A 519 -12.65 14.76 -8.46
CA GLU A 519 -13.85 14.83 -7.62
C GLU A 519 -13.62 14.18 -6.25
N PHE A 520 -12.93 13.04 -6.21
CA PHE A 520 -12.56 12.42 -4.94
C PHE A 520 -11.68 13.35 -4.10
N GLN A 521 -10.66 13.96 -4.71
CA GLN A 521 -9.83 14.95 -4.01
C GLN A 521 -10.66 16.13 -3.52
N ALA A 522 -11.49 16.71 -4.37
CA ALA A 522 -12.33 17.85 -4.01
C ALA A 522 -13.24 17.54 -2.81
N ARG A 523 -13.80 16.32 -2.73
CA ARG A 523 -14.61 15.88 -1.58
C ARG A 523 -13.79 15.69 -0.31
N GLU A 524 -12.58 15.12 -0.41
CA GLU A 524 -11.71 14.92 0.76
C GLU A 524 -11.10 16.23 1.27
N TYR A 525 -10.94 17.23 0.39
CA TYR A 525 -10.32 18.53 0.68
C TYR A 525 -11.27 19.72 0.76
N ALA A 526 -12.57 19.54 0.51
CA ALA A 526 -13.57 20.62 0.63
C ALA A 526 -13.54 21.26 2.04
N PRO A 527 -13.64 22.60 2.14
CA PRO A 527 -13.89 23.26 3.42
C PRO A 527 -15.27 22.86 3.96
N ASP A 528 -15.41 22.77 5.29
CA ASP A 528 -16.69 22.47 5.96
C ASP A 528 -17.74 23.54 5.57
N PRO A 529 -18.99 23.17 5.23
CA PRO A 529 -20.08 24.13 5.06
C PRO A 529 -20.40 24.96 6.30
#